data_AF-A0AAP5IA40-F1
#
_entry.id   AF-A0AAP5IA40-F1
#
_cell.length_a   1.000
_cell.length_b   1.000
_cell.length_c   1.000
_cell.angle_alpha   90.00
_cell.angle_beta   90.00
_cell.angle_gamma   90.00
#
_symmetry.space_group_name_H-M   'P 1'
#
loop_
_entity.id
_entity.type
_entity.pdbx_description
1 polymer ?
#
loop_
_entity_poly.entity_id
_entity_poly.type
_entity_poly.pdbx_seq_one_letter_code
_entity_poly.pdbx_strand_id
1 'polypeptide(L)'
;MKGQENVMVANALACDGVVLICWEHHEIPNIANQIVDNATTVPQEWSGNRFDLIWVFDLDPTSGRYSFKQVPLCLLAGDLSTPM
;
A
#
# COMPACT_ATOMS: atom_id res chain seq x y z
N MET A 1 13.48 5.86 12.39
CA MET A 1 13.42 7.34 12.33
C MET A 1 12.13 7.66 11.57
N LYS A 2 11.17 8.38 12.16
CA LYS A 2 9.95 8.78 11.42
C LYS A 2 10.32 9.82 10.36
N GLY A 3 9.60 9.87 9.24
CA GLY A 3 9.75 10.94 8.23
C GLY A 3 10.62 10.57 7.01
N GLN A 4 10.87 9.29 6.74
CA GLN A 4 11.58 8.83 5.53
C GLN A 4 10.67 8.18 4.49
N GLU A 5 9.35 8.23 4.70
CA GLU A 5 8.34 7.60 3.86
C GLU A 5 8.44 8.09 2.41
N ASN A 6 8.65 9.39 2.21
CA ASN A 6 8.80 9.99 0.89
C ASN A 6 10.06 9.55 0.15
N VAL A 7 11.19 9.47 0.85
CA VAL A 7 12.46 8.99 0.27
C VAL A 7 12.32 7.51 -0.10
N MET A 8 11.68 6.72 0.76
CA MET A 8 11.40 5.32 0.49
C MET A 8 10.49 5.15 -0.74
N VAL A 9 9.39 5.91 -0.84
CA VAL A 9 8.48 5.84 -2.00
C VAL A 9 9.21 6.23 -3.29
N ALA A 10 9.98 7.32 -3.27
CA ALA A 10 10.76 7.73 -4.45
C ALA A 10 11.74 6.64 -4.91
N ASN A 11 12.43 5.99 -3.97
CA ASN A 11 13.32 4.87 -4.29
C ASN A 11 12.55 3.65 -4.82
N ALA A 12 11.40 3.31 -4.23
CA ALA A 12 10.57 2.20 -4.68
C ALA A 12 10.05 2.40 -6.11
N LEU A 13 9.59 3.61 -6.43
CA LEU A 13 9.10 3.96 -7.77
C LEU A 13 10.22 4.00 -8.83
N ALA A 14 11.47 4.14 -8.42
CA ALA A 14 12.64 4.12 -9.31
C ALA A 14 13.20 2.70 -9.56
N CYS A 15 12.73 1.69 -8.81
CA CYS A 15 13.15 0.31 -9.00
C CYS A 15 12.47 -0.32 -10.22
N ASP A 16 13.22 -1.10 -10.98
CA ASP A 16 12.64 -2.03 -11.95
C ASP A 16 12.01 -3.24 -11.22
N GLY A 17 10.90 -3.74 -11.74
CA GLY A 17 10.23 -4.94 -11.22
C GLY A 17 9.30 -4.68 -10.04
N VAL A 18 9.04 -5.72 -9.25
CA VAL A 18 8.07 -5.68 -8.13
C VAL A 18 8.79 -5.34 -6.83
N VAL A 19 8.26 -4.35 -6.10
CA VAL A 19 8.78 -3.92 -4.80
C VAL A 19 7.82 -4.33 -3.68
N LEU A 20 8.37 -4.90 -2.60
CA LEU A 20 7.65 -5.09 -1.34
C LEU A 20 8.04 -4.00 -0.36
N ILE A 21 7.05 -3.24 0.12
CA ILE A 21 7.23 -2.21 1.15
C ILE A 21 6.62 -2.73 2.44
N CYS A 22 7.43 -2.81 3.50
CA CYS A 22 6.98 -3.14 4.85
C CYS A 22 7.18 -1.91 5.74
N TRP A 23 6.11 -1.45 6.40
CA TRP A 23 6.15 -0.24 7.23
C TRP A 23 5.15 -0.31 8.39
N GLU A 24 5.23 0.65 9.32
CA GLU A 24 4.22 0.83 10.37
C GLU A 24 2.85 1.17 9.74
N HIS A 25 1.79 0.48 10.16
CA HIS A 25 0.47 0.56 9.53
C HIS A 25 -0.18 1.95 9.50
N HIS A 26 0.16 2.83 10.45
CA HIS A 26 -0.37 4.19 10.52
C HIS A 26 0.13 5.08 9.38
N GLU A 27 1.31 4.77 8.84
CA GLU A 27 1.90 5.54 7.75
C GLU A 27 1.54 4.94 6.36
N ILE A 28 1.00 3.72 6.31
CA ILE A 28 0.67 3.05 5.04
C ILE A 28 -0.30 3.89 4.18
N PRO A 29 -1.37 4.51 4.70
CA PRO A 29 -2.21 5.39 3.89
C PRO A 29 -1.45 6.56 3.26
N ASN A 30 -0.53 7.19 4.01
CA ASN A 30 0.28 8.30 3.50
C ASN A 30 1.31 7.84 2.45
N ILE A 31 1.91 6.66 2.64
CA ILE A 31 2.79 6.03 1.65
C ILE A 31 1.99 5.72 0.37
N ALA A 32 0.81 5.12 0.51
CA ALA A 32 -0.05 4.73 -0.59
C ALA A 32 -0.51 5.95 -1.42
N ASN A 33 -0.89 7.05 -0.76
CA ASN A 33 -1.25 8.30 -1.42
C ASN A 33 -0.13 8.83 -2.32
N GLN A 34 1.14 8.69 -1.91
CA GLN A 34 2.30 9.09 -2.71
C GLN A 34 2.52 8.18 -3.93
N ILE A 35 2.15 6.89 -3.84
CA ILE A 35 2.24 5.94 -4.96
C ILE A 35 1.17 6.25 -6.01
N VAL A 36 -0.07 6.54 -5.59
CA VAL A 36 -1.19 6.84 -6.51
C VAL A 36 -1.32 8.32 -6.87
N ASP A 37 -0.46 9.17 -6.29
CA ASP A 37 -0.42 10.63 -6.45
C ASP A 37 -1.78 11.32 -6.18
N ASN A 38 -2.54 10.83 -5.19
CA ASN A 38 -3.78 11.44 -4.72
C ASN A 38 -4.22 10.87 -3.35
N ALA A 39 -5.22 11.49 -2.71
CA ALA A 39 -5.76 11.08 -1.40
C ALA A 39 -7.16 10.44 -1.46
N THR A 40 -7.56 9.92 -2.62
CA THR A 40 -8.93 9.43 -2.87
C THR A 40 -9.01 7.98 -3.34
N THR A 41 -7.94 7.44 -3.95
CA THR A 41 -7.93 6.07 -4.48
C THR A 41 -7.84 5.01 -3.39
N VAL A 42 -7.23 5.32 -2.25
CA VAL A 42 -6.94 4.36 -1.17
C VAL A 42 -7.66 4.76 0.12
N PRO A 43 -7.94 3.80 1.03
CA PRO A 43 -8.41 4.11 2.37
C PRO A 43 -7.44 5.06 3.07
N GLN A 44 -7.98 6.06 3.79
CA GLN A 44 -7.16 7.06 4.47
C GLN A 44 -6.80 6.67 5.91
N GLU A 45 -7.25 5.49 6.34
CA GLU A 45 -6.92 4.89 7.62
C GLU A 45 -6.65 3.41 7.42
N TRP A 46 -5.67 2.90 8.15
CA TRP A 46 -5.47 1.46 8.29
C TRP A 46 -6.12 1.03 9.60
N SER A 47 -7.15 0.18 9.54
CA SER A 47 -7.81 -0.31 10.74
C SER A 47 -6.80 -1.07 11.62
N GLY A 48 -6.61 -0.59 12.86
CA GLY A 48 -5.55 -1.09 13.75
C GLY A 48 -5.61 -2.59 14.09
N ASN A 49 -6.72 -3.27 13.80
CA ASN A 49 -6.91 -4.69 14.03
C ASN A 49 -6.71 -5.56 12.76
N ARG A 50 -6.32 -4.96 11.64
CA ARG A 50 -6.08 -5.66 10.36
C ARG A 50 -4.60 -5.89 10.15
N PHE A 51 -4.15 -7.11 10.37
CA PHE A 51 -2.77 -7.55 10.09
C PHE A 51 -2.73 -8.60 8.97
N ASP A 52 -3.89 -8.88 8.39
CA ASP A 52 -4.24 -9.94 7.47
C ASP A 52 -4.44 -9.42 6.03
N LEU A 53 -3.97 -8.21 5.74
CA LEU A 53 -4.13 -7.55 4.45
C LEU A 53 -2.81 -7.10 3.86
N ILE A 54 -2.73 -7.19 2.54
CA ILE A 54 -1.76 -6.43 1.75
C ILE A 54 -2.49 -5.50 0.79
N TRP A 55 -1.86 -4.36 0.54
CA TRP A 55 -2.28 -3.42 -0.50
C TRP A 55 -1.38 -3.63 -1.71
N VAL A 56 -2.00 -3.80 -2.88
CA VAL A 56 -1.30 -4.07 -4.13
C VAL A 56 -1.55 -2.93 -5.11
N PHE A 57 -0.46 -2.44 -5.70
CA PHE A 57 -0.47 -1.39 -6.70
C PHE A 57 0.09 -1.94 -8.00
N ASP A 58 -0.73 -2.01 -9.04
CA ASP A 58 -0.31 -2.47 -10.36
C ASP A 58 -0.17 -1.26 -11.29
N LEU A 59 1.04 -1.01 -11.80
CA LEU A 59 1.32 0.07 -12.75
C LEU A 59 0.80 -0.31 -14.14
N ASP A 60 -0.06 0.52 -14.72
CA ASP A 60 -0.38 0.46 -16.14
C ASP A 60 0.69 1.25 -16.93
N PRO A 61 1.52 0.58 -17.75
CA PRO A 61 2.60 1.23 -18.49
C PRO A 61 2.10 2.18 -19.59
N THR A 62 0.83 2.05 -20.01
CA THR A 62 0.25 2.90 -21.06
C THR A 62 -0.15 4.26 -20.50
N SER A 63 -0.79 4.26 -19.32
CA SER A 63 -1.25 5.48 -18.67
C SER A 63 -0.27 6.06 -17.66
N GLY A 64 0.71 5.27 -17.20
CA GLY A 64 1.64 5.64 -16.15
C GLY A 64 0.99 5.75 -14.77
N ARG A 65 -0.19 5.16 -14.57
CA ARG A 65 -0.96 5.24 -13.33
C ARG A 65 -1.03 3.89 -12.63
N TYR A 66 -1.06 3.93 -11.30
CA TYR A 66 -1.30 2.75 -10.48
C TYR A 66 -2.79 2.47 -10.31
N SER A 67 -3.18 1.22 -10.50
CA SER A 67 -4.43 0.69 -9.96
C SER A 67 -4.21 0.17 -8.54
N PHE A 68 -5.26 0.09 -7.73
CA PHE A 68 -5.19 -0.30 -6.33
C PHE A 68 -6.17 -1.43 -6.03
N LYS A 69 -5.71 -2.43 -5.26
CA LYS A 69 -6.56 -3.48 -4.68
C LYS A 69 -6.07 -3.89 -3.29
N GLN A 70 -7.01 -4.33 -2.46
CA GLN A 70 -6.72 -4.96 -1.17
C GLN A 70 -6.82 -6.47 -1.32
N VAL A 71 -5.83 -7.20 -0.81
CA VAL A 71 -5.81 -8.67 -0.85
C VAL A 71 -5.78 -9.21 0.59
N PRO A 72 -6.89 -9.82 1.05
CA PRO A 72 -6.91 -10.60 2.28
C PRO A 72 -6.02 -11.82 2.18
N LEU A 73 -5.12 -11.99 3.13
CA LEU A 73 -4.17 -13.10 3.15
C LEU A 73 -4.79 -14.39 3.68
N CYS A 74 -5.70 -14.30 4.66
CA CYS A 74 -6.44 -15.43 5.25
C CYS A 74 -5.54 -16.64 5.60
N LEU A 75 -4.39 -16.37 6.24
CA LEU A 75 -3.39 -17.39 6.56
C LEU A 75 -3.55 -17.95 7.98
N LEU A 76 -4.16 -17.19 8.88
CA LEU A 76 -4.34 -17.54 10.29
C LEU A 76 -5.82 -17.57 10.67
N ALA A 77 -6.14 -18.32 11.73
CA ALA A 77 -7.49 -18.35 12.28
C ALA A 77 -7.85 -16.96 12.86
N GLY A 78 -8.98 -16.41 12.42
CA GLY A 78 -9.42 -15.07 12.80
C GLY A 78 -9.19 -13.98 11.74
N ASP A 79 -8.46 -14.29 10.66
CA ASP A 79 -8.31 -13.40 9.52
C ASP A 79 -9.66 -13.17 8.80
N LEU A 80 -9.85 -11.97 8.25
CA LEU A 80 -11.08 -11.56 7.58
C LEU A 80 -10.91 -11.61 6.06
N SER A 81 -11.86 -12.20 5.35
CA SER A 81 -11.84 -12.29 3.88
C SER A 81 -12.32 -11.02 3.17
N THR A 82 -12.62 -9.96 3.90
CA THR A 82 -13.15 -8.71 3.36
C THR A 82 -12.08 -7.61 3.33
N PRO A 83 -12.11 -6.71 2.32
CA PRO A 83 -11.36 -5.45 2.36
C PRO A 83 -11.70 -4.61 3.60
N MET A 84 -10.87 -3.61 3.89
CA MET A 84 -11.23 -2.49 4.77
C MET A 84 -12.09 -1.47 4.03
#